data_AF-A0A838NRH8-F1
#
_entry.id   AF-A0A838NRH8-F1
#
_cell.length_a   1.000
_cell.length_b   1.000
_cell.length_c   1.000
_cell.angle_alpha   90.00
_cell.angle_beta   90.00
_cell.angle_gamma   90.00
#
_symmetry.space_group_name_H-M   'P 1'
#
loop_
_entity.id
_entity.type
_entity.pdbx_description
1 polymer ?
#
loop_
_entity_poly.entity_id
_entity_poly.type
_entity_poly.pdbx_seq_one_letter_code
_entity_poly.pdbx_strand_id
1 'polypeptide(L)'
;MAAGTPITITDRGTPVARLVPPAAEVRGIPPRFLELAERGVVKLPEREPGADWDDGLPAPPRLAKGVSAAEALLQERRTGR
;
A
#
# COMPACT_ATOMS: atom_id res chain seq x y z
N MET A 1 6.12 -28.80 11.06
CA MET A 1 5.16 -27.67 11.11
C MET A 1 5.71 -26.58 10.21
N ALA A 2 4.95 -26.11 9.23
CA ALA A 2 5.40 -25.01 8.37
C ALA A 2 5.33 -23.69 9.16
N ALA A 3 6.43 -22.93 9.18
CA ALA A 3 6.42 -21.57 9.71
C ALA A 3 5.51 -20.69 8.84
N GLY A 4 4.68 -19.83 9.46
CA GLY A 4 3.82 -18.89 8.74
C GLY A 4 2.33 -19.22 8.71
N THR A 5 1.88 -20.32 9.32
CA THR A 5 0.43 -20.61 9.40
C THR A 5 -0.23 -19.83 10.54
N PRO A 6 -1.29 -19.04 10.29
CA PRO A 6 -2.03 -18.36 11.34
C PRO A 6 -2.73 -19.37 12.26
N ILE A 7 -2.71 -19.08 13.57
CA ILE A 7 -3.28 -19.96 14.61
C ILE A 7 -4.49 -19.25 15.23
N THR A 8 -5.65 -19.90 15.20
CA THR A 8 -6.85 -19.43 15.92
C THR A 8 -6.87 -20.05 17.31
N ILE A 9 -6.93 -19.20 18.34
CA ILE A 9 -7.09 -19.61 19.72
C ILE A 9 -8.58 -19.64 20.04
N THR A 10 -9.07 -20.77 20.57
CA THR A 10 -10.46 -20.95 20.97
C THR A 10 -10.56 -21.16 22.48
N ASP A 11 -11.63 -20.64 23.07
CA ASP A 11 -12.10 -20.99 24.41
C ASP A 11 -13.44 -21.73 24.27
N ARG A 12 -13.50 -22.99 24.73
CA ARG A 12 -14.70 -23.85 24.64
C ARG A 12 -15.33 -23.93 23.24
N GLY A 13 -14.49 -23.89 22.20
CA GLY A 13 -14.93 -23.92 20.80
C GLY A 13 -15.33 -22.55 20.24
N THR A 14 -15.33 -21.50 21.05
CA THR A 14 -15.52 -20.11 20.61
C THR A 14 -14.16 -19.47 20.30
N PRO A 15 -13.92 -18.94 19.08
CA PRO A 15 -12.71 -18.20 18.77
C PRO A 15 -12.57 -16.96 19.66
N VAL A 16 -11.43 -16.81 20.35
CA VAL A 16 -11.15 -15.69 21.26
C VAL A 16 -9.96 -14.84 20.82
N ALA A 17 -9.02 -15.40 20.06
CA ALA A 17 -7.88 -14.65 19.53
C ALA A 17 -7.31 -15.30 18.26
N ARG A 18 -6.49 -14.56 17.53
CA ARG A 18 -5.78 -15.06 16.35
C ARG A 18 -4.32 -14.61 16.41
N LEU A 19 -3.40 -15.57 16.37
CA LEU A 19 -1.99 -15.31 16.16
C LEU A 19 -1.73 -15.30 14.67
N VAL A 20 -1.34 -14.14 14.16
CA VAL A 20 -0.80 -14.01 12.80
C VAL A 20 0.73 -14.05 12.88
N PRO A 21 1.40 -14.68 11.91
CA PRO A 21 2.85 -14.54 11.82
C PRO A 21 3.18 -13.05 11.75
N PRO A 22 4.30 -12.59 12.37
CA PRO A 22 4.79 -11.26 12.09
C PRO A 22 4.91 -11.13 10.57
N ALA A 23 4.40 -10.04 10.01
CA ALA A 23 4.51 -9.78 8.58
C ALA A 23 5.98 -10.01 8.21
N ALA A 24 6.23 -11.04 7.39
CA ALA A 24 7.56 -11.28 6.85
C ALA A 24 8.04 -9.93 6.33
N GLU A 25 9.29 -9.53 6.58
CA GLU A 25 9.84 -8.28 6.06
C GLU A 25 9.50 -8.20 4.57
N VAL A 26 8.44 -7.45 4.25
CA VAL A 26 7.98 -7.34 2.88
C VAL A 26 8.98 -6.40 2.26
N ARG A 27 9.90 -6.96 1.45
CA ARG A 27 10.95 -6.17 0.81
C ARG A 27 10.31 -4.93 0.17
N GLY A 28 10.88 -3.77 0.50
CA GLY A 28 10.39 -2.49 -0.02
C GLY A 28 9.25 -1.82 0.75
N ILE A 29 8.68 -2.44 1.79
CA ILE A 29 7.67 -1.80 2.65
C ILE A 29 8.31 -1.30 3.96
N PRO A 30 8.37 0.02 4.20
CA PRO A 30 8.89 0.56 5.46
C PRO A 30 8.07 0.09 6.68
N PRO A 31 8.71 -0.14 7.85
CA PRO A 31 8.04 -0.68 9.05
C PRO A 31 6.79 0.10 9.49
N ARG A 32 6.82 1.44 9.38
CA ARG A 32 5.68 2.31 9.69
C ARG A 32 4.40 1.95 8.94
N PHE A 33 4.50 1.43 7.71
CA PHE A 33 3.33 1.02 6.93
C PHE A 33 2.79 -0.34 7.37
N LEU A 34 3.66 -1.23 7.86
CA LEU A 34 3.22 -2.49 8.49
C LEU A 34 2.42 -2.20 9.76
N GLU A 35 2.91 -1.30 10.62
CA GLU A 35 2.20 -0.88 11.84
C GLU A 35 0.84 -0.26 11.53
N LEU A 36 0.74 0.58 10.50
CA LEU A 36 -0.52 1.17 10.08
C LEU A 36 -1.50 0.12 9.53
N ALA A 37 -1.00 -0.92 8.86
CA ALA A 37 -1.83 -1.99 8.33
C ALA A 37 -2.37 -2.89 9.44
N GLU A 38 -1.56 -3.20 10.44
CA GLU A 38 -1.98 -3.92 11.64
C GLU A 38 -3.07 -3.17 12.42
N ARG A 39 -3.00 -1.83 12.42
CA ARG A 39 -4.04 -0.95 12.99
C ARG A 39 -5.27 -0.79 12.10
N GLY A 40 -5.28 -1.39 10.90
CA GLY A 40 -6.38 -1.27 9.94
C GLY A 40 -6.51 0.12 9.29
N VAL A 41 -5.48 0.97 9.38
CA VAL A 41 -5.46 2.33 8.82
C VAL A 41 -5.16 2.32 7.32
N VAL A 42 -4.33 1.37 6.87
CA VAL A 42 -3.96 1.20 5.46
C VAL A 42 -4.09 -0.27 5.05
N LYS A 43 -4.35 -0.52 3.76
CA LYS A 43 -4.30 -1.87 3.18
C LYS A 43 -2.97 -2.02 2.43
N LEU A 44 -2.18 -3.02 2.80
CA LEU A 44 -0.95 -3.35 2.06
C LEU A 44 -1.29 -4.02 0.73
N PRO A 45 -0.49 -3.79 -0.33
CA PRO A 45 -0.66 -4.49 -1.58
C PRO A 45 -0.40 -5.99 -1.39
N GLU A 46 -1.23 -6.81 -2.04
CA GLU A 46 -1.13 -8.28 -1.97
C GLU A 46 -0.03 -8.83 -2.91
N ARG A 47 0.46 -7.99 -3.83
CA ARG A 47 1.48 -8.31 -4.84
C ARG A 47 2.32 -7.09 -5.16
N GLU A 48 3.58 -7.31 -5.51
CA GLU A 48 4.41 -6.25 -6.10
C GLU A 48 3.80 -5.79 -7.44
N PRO A 49 3.93 -4.50 -7.78
CA PRO A 49 3.53 -4.01 -9.10
C PRO A 49 4.32 -4.75 -10.19
N GLY A 50 3.64 -5.17 -11.26
CA GLY A 50 4.28 -5.73 -12.45
C GLY A 50 5.09 -4.67 -13.21
N ALA A 51 5.85 -5.07 -14.22
CA ALA A 51 6.63 -4.14 -15.05
C ALA A 51 5.75 -3.16 -15.87
N ASP A 52 4.45 -3.42 -15.92
CA ASP A 52 3.39 -2.68 -16.61
C ASP A 52 2.55 -1.82 -15.65
N TRP A 53 2.98 -1.65 -14.39
CA TRP A 53 2.17 -0.94 -13.39
C TRP A 53 1.92 0.53 -13.76
N ASP A 54 2.79 1.11 -14.57
CA ASP A 54 2.72 2.46 -15.09
C ASP A 54 2.12 2.54 -16.50
N ASP A 55 1.83 1.40 -17.15
CA ASP A 55 1.18 1.37 -18.45
C ASP A 55 -0.25 1.91 -18.34
N GLY A 56 -0.44 3.11 -18.91
CA GLY A 56 -1.73 3.82 -18.90
C GLY A 56 -1.88 4.87 -17.80
N LEU A 57 -0.88 5.06 -16.93
CA LEU A 57 -0.84 6.25 -16.09
C LEU A 57 -0.65 7.50 -16.96
N PRO A 58 -1.41 8.58 -16.71
CA PRO A 58 -1.20 9.83 -17.42
C PRO A 58 0.23 10.31 -17.19
N ALA A 59 0.88 10.76 -18.26
CA ALA A 59 2.21 11.32 -18.17
C ALA A 59 2.21 12.47 -17.15
N PRO A 60 3.26 12.60 -16.32
CA PRO A 60 3.33 13.67 -15.34
C PRO A 60 3.28 15.04 -16.03
N PRO A 61 2.72 16.06 -15.37
CA PRO A 61 2.58 17.39 -15.95
C PRO A 61 3.93 17.97 -16.30
N ARG A 62 3.99 18.73 -17.39
CA ARG A 62 5.22 19.45 -17.76
C ARG A 62 5.44 20.61 -16.80
N LEU A 63 6.38 20.46 -15.86
CA LEU A 63 6.71 21.50 -14.88
C LEU A 63 7.57 22.59 -15.53
N ALA A 64 7.06 23.82 -15.58
CA ALA A 64 7.87 24.99 -15.88
C ALA A 64 8.75 25.34 -14.67
N LYS A 65 9.92 25.96 -14.93
CA LYS A 65 10.86 26.36 -13.87
C LYS A 65 10.16 27.29 -12.86
N GLY A 66 10.17 26.90 -11.59
CA GLY A 66 9.57 27.67 -10.49
C GLY A 66 8.08 27.41 -10.25
N VAL A 67 7.45 26.50 -11.01
CA VAL A 67 6.03 26.15 -10.84
C VAL A 67 5.91 24.86 -10.02
N SER A 68 4.98 24.84 -9.06
CA SER A 68 4.71 23.65 -8.26
C SER A 68 3.95 22.59 -9.07
N ALA A 69 4.10 21.31 -8.70
CA ALA A 69 3.36 20.23 -9.36
C ALA A 69 1.84 20.39 -9.25
N ALA A 70 1.35 20.90 -8.10
CA ALA A 70 -0.07 21.17 -7.91
C ALA A 70 -0.57 22.25 -8.87
N GLU A 71 0.20 23.31 -9.08
CA GLU A 71 -0.17 24.40 -9.97
C GLU A 71 -0.15 23.98 -11.45
N ALA A 72 0.81 23.15 -11.84
CA ALA A 72 0.85 22.56 -13.18
C ALA A 72 -0.39 21.68 -13.46
N LEU A 73 -0.80 20.84 -12.50
CA LEU A 73 -2.01 20.01 -12.63
C LEU A 73 -3.29 20.85 -12.72
N LEU A 74 -3.39 21.92 -11.91
CA LEU A 74 -4.52 22.84 -11.98
C LEU A 74 -4.59 23.52 -13.34
N GLN A 75 -3.45 23.86 -13.94
CA GLN A 75 -3.40 24.47 -15.25
C GLN A 75 -3.79 23.48 -16.36
N GLU A 76 -3.29 22.25 -16.33
CA GLU A 76 -3.69 21.19 -17.28
C GLU A 76 -5.21 20.99 -17.26
N ARG A 77 -5.80 20.86 -16.06
CA ARG A 77 -7.26 20.79 -15.86
C ARG A 77 -8.00 21.97 -16.48
N ARG A 78 -7.51 23.21 -16.30
CA ARG A 78 -8.12 24.41 -16.91
C ARG A 78 -8.04 24.38 -18.43
N THR A 79 -6.96 23.83 -18.99
CA THR A 79 -6.73 23.74 -20.43
C THR A 79 -7.35 22.51 -21.09
N GLY A 80 -8.00 21.63 -20.32
CA GLY A 80 -8.63 20.40 -20.83
C GLY A 80 -7.62 19.33 -21.25
N ARG A 81 -6.42 19.36 -20.68
CA ARG A 81 -5.42 18.31 -20.83
C ARG A 81 -5.34 17.49 -19.54
#